data_AF-A0A2K2U8M1-F1
#
_entry.id   AF-A0A2K2U8M1-F1
#
_cell.length_a   1.000
_cell.length_b   1.000
_cell.length_c   1.000
_cell.angle_alpha   90.00
_cell.angle_beta   90.00
_cell.angle_gamma   90.00
#
_symmetry.space_group_name_H-M   'P 1'
#
loop_
_entity.id
_entity.type
_entity.pdbx_description
1 polymer ?
#
loop_
_entity_poly.entity_id
_entity_poly.type
_entity_poly.pdbx_seq_one_letter_code
_entity_poly.pdbx_strand_id
1 'polypeptide(L)' 'MPLISDIRAYQPFNQQEIADRQVILEQLESNPRVFDRSSLAHMTCSIWTVDPAKTQTLMVFH' A
#
# COMPACT_ATOMS: atom_id res chain seq x y z
N MET A 1 -12.84 -9.60 0.66
CA MET A 1 -12.24 -8.61 1.58
C MET A 1 -12.14 -7.29 0.83
N PRO A 2 -12.72 -6.18 1.32
CA PRO A 2 -12.79 -4.92 0.58
C PRO A 2 -11.43 -4.49 0.01
N LEU A 3 -10.36 -4.58 0.82
CA LEU A 3 -9.01 -4.23 0.44
C LEU A 3 -8.48 -4.96 -0.80
N ILE A 4 -8.67 -6.28 -0.92
CA ILE A 4 -8.18 -7.04 -2.09
C ILE A 4 -8.89 -6.55 -3.36
N SER A 5 -10.19 -6.30 -3.28
CA SER A 5 -10.94 -5.74 -4.41
C SER A 5 -10.45 -4.34 -4.77
N ASP A 6 -10.14 -3.51 -3.77
CA ASP A 6 -9.62 -2.14 -3.98
C ASP A 6 -8.24 -2.17 -4.66
N ILE A 7 -7.31 -3.03 -4.21
CA ILE A 7 -6.00 -3.20 -4.85
C ILE A 7 -6.13 -3.81 -6.26
N ARG A 8 -7.12 -4.67 -6.50
CA ARG A 8 -7.44 -5.15 -7.85
C ARG A 8 -8.02 -4.04 -8.74
N ALA A 9 -8.74 -3.07 -8.20
CA ALA A 9 -9.27 -1.95 -8.97
C ALA A 9 -8.25 -0.80 -9.14
N TYR A 10 -7.20 -0.77 -8.30
CA TYR A 10 -6.15 0.24 -8.35
C TYR A 10 -5.50 0.32 -9.74
N GLN A 11 -5.38 1.54 -10.26
CA GLN A 11 -4.73 1.86 -11.53
C GLN A 11 -3.32 2.36 -11.25
N PRO A 12 -2.26 1.57 -11.55
CA PRO A 12 -0.88 1.99 -11.36
C PRO A 12 -0.54 3.25 -12.18
N PHE A 13 0.11 4.22 -11.55
CA PHE A 13 0.58 5.45 -12.15
C PHE A 13 1.88 5.24 -12.96
N ASN A 14 2.71 4.28 -12.58
CA ASN A 14 4.02 4.02 -13.20
C ASN A 14 4.40 2.53 -13.19
N GLN A 15 5.55 2.19 -13.77
CA GLN A 15 6.06 0.81 -13.85
C GLN A 15 6.33 0.17 -12.49
N GLN A 16 6.79 0.98 -11.51
CA GLN A 16 7.03 0.50 -10.16
C GLN A 16 5.72 0.02 -9.53
N GLU A 17 4.66 0.83 -9.61
CA GLU A 17 3.36 0.48 -9.03
C GLU A 17 2.68 -0.71 -9.74
N ILE A 18 2.99 -0.97 -11.02
CA ILE A 18 2.54 -2.20 -11.70
C ILE A 18 3.14 -3.43 -11.03
N ALA A 19 4.45 -3.40 -10.78
CA ALA A 19 5.17 -4.49 -10.11
C ALA A 19 4.70 -4.62 -8.64
N ASP A 20 4.58 -3.50 -7.92
CA ASP A 20 4.15 -3.49 -6.51
C ASP A 20 2.75 -4.08 -6.36
N ARG A 21 1.80 -3.67 -7.21
CA ARG A 21 0.43 -4.18 -7.18
C ARG A 21 0.38 -5.69 -7.37
N GLN A 22 1.21 -6.25 -8.26
CA GLN A 22 1.28 -7.70 -8.45
C GLN A 22 1.75 -8.40 -7.16
N VAL A 23 2.87 -7.94 -6.56
CA VAL A 23 3.41 -8.52 -5.32
C VAL A 23 2.42 -8.40 -4.16
N ILE A 24 1.76 -7.25 -4.01
CA ILE A 24 0.77 -7.01 -2.96
C ILE A 24 -0.42 -8.00 -3.11
N LEU A 25 -0.93 -8.20 -4.33
CA LEU A 25 -2.02 -9.14 -4.58
C LEU A 25 -1.60 -10.59 -4.29
N GLU A 26 -0.43 -11.00 -4.75
CA GLU A 26 0.11 -12.33 -4.46
C GLU A 26 0.21 -12.59 -2.95
N GLN A 27 0.70 -11.63 -2.17
CA GLN A 27 0.76 -11.75 -0.71
C GLN A 27 -0.62 -11.77 -0.06
N LEU A 28 -1.54 -10.90 -0.49
CA LEU A 28 -2.91 -10.86 0.06
C LEU A 28 -3.69 -12.16 -0.20
N GLU A 29 -3.40 -12.85 -1.31
CA GLU A 29 -4.09 -14.09 -1.69
C GLU A 29 -3.46 -15.34 -1.08
N SER A 30 -2.13 -15.37 -0.92
CA SER A 30 -1.40 -16.60 -0.54
C SER A 30 -0.88 -16.60 0.90
N ASN A 31 -0.69 -15.45 1.53
CA ASN A 31 -0.08 -15.35 2.86
C ASN A 31 -1.14 -15.13 3.95
N PRO A 32 -1.46 -16.16 4.76
CA PRO A 32 -2.46 -16.02 5.84
C PRO A 32 -2.00 -15.09 6.97
N ARG A 33 -0.71 -14.73 7.04
CA ARG A 33 -0.13 -13.82 8.04
C ARG A 33 0.21 -12.44 7.47
N VAL A 34 -0.32 -12.06 6.31
CA VAL A 34 -0.01 -10.80 5.63
C VAL A 34 -0.31 -9.53 6.46
N PHE A 35 -1.08 -9.63 7.55
CA PHE A 35 -1.35 -8.52 8.48
C PHE A 35 -0.57 -8.62 9.81
N ASP A 36 0.30 -9.62 9.98
CA ASP A 36 1.09 -9.84 11.19
C ASP A 36 2.54 -9.40 10.95
N ARG A 37 3.14 -8.70 11.92
CA ARG A 37 4.55 -8.24 11.84
C ARG A 37 5.57 -9.37 11.83
N SER A 38 5.18 -10.59 12.20
CA SER A 38 5.99 -11.80 12.08
C SER A 38 6.14 -12.29 10.63
N SER A 39 5.32 -11.80 9.70
CA SER A 39 5.47 -12.10 8.28
C SER A 39 6.64 -11.33 7.68
N LEU A 40 7.40 -12.00 6.81
CA LEU A 40 8.51 -11.39 6.06
C LEU A 40 8.03 -10.18 5.24
N ALA A 41 6.83 -10.26 4.68
CA ALA A 41 6.12 -9.16 4.02
C ALA A 41 4.75 -9.00 4.66
N HIS A 42 4.44 -7.80 5.17
CA HIS A 42 3.16 -7.49 5.80
C HIS A 42 2.61 -6.15 5.34
N MET A 43 1.28 -6.02 5.36
CA MET A 43 0.61 -4.79 4.97
C MET A 43 0.96 -3.66 5.93
N THR A 44 1.28 -2.51 5.34
CA THR A 44 1.46 -1.24 6.04
C THR A 44 0.59 -0.18 5.40
N CYS A 45 0.32 0.90 6.12
CA CYS A 45 -0.38 2.07 5.59
C CYS A 45 0.43 3.31 5.92
N SER A 46 0.61 4.17 4.92
CA SER A 46 1.19 5.49 5.06
C SER A 46 0.13 6.52 4.73
N ILE A 47 0.16 7.65 5.43
CA ILE A 47 -0.74 8.76 5.16
C ILE A 47 0.04 9.83 4.42
N TRP A 48 -0.47 10.25 3.27
CA TRP A 48 0.02 11.44 2.58
C TRP A 48 -0.79 12.66 3.01
N THR A 49 -0.38 13.28 4.12
CA THR A 49 -1.04 14.49 4.63
C THR A 49 -0.49 15.72 3.92
N VAL A 50 -1.40 16.50 3.32
CA VAL A 50 -1.07 17.76 2.64
C VAL A 50 -1.84 18.93 3.24
N ASP A 51 -1.32 20.15 3.07
CA ASP A 51 -2.06 21.37 3.41
C ASP A 51 -3.27 21.56 2.46
N PRO A 52 -4.27 22.40 2.79
CA PRO A 52 -5.46 22.58 1.96
C PRO A 52 -5.16 23.03 0.52
N ALA A 53 -4.06 23.76 0.28
CA ALA A 53 -3.65 24.17 -1.06
C ALA A 53 -2.85 23.09 -1.81
N LYS A 54 -2.52 21.97 -1.17
CA LYS A 54 -1.74 20.84 -1.72
C LYS A 54 -0.34 21.25 -2.21
N THR A 55 0.28 22.19 -1.50
CA THR A 55 1.61 22.72 -1.79
C THR A 55 2.70 22.17 -0.86
N GLN A 56 2.32 21.65 0.31
CA GLN A 56 3.22 21.10 1.31
C GLN A 56 2.74 19.74 1.81
N THR A 57 3.69 18.87 2.19
CA THR A 57 3.43 17.57 2.81
C THR A 57 3.96 17.57 4.24
N LEU A 58 3.17 17.08 5.19
CA LEU A 58 3.61 16.89 6.58
C LEU A 58 4.54 15.68 6.68
N MET A 59 5.72 15.89 7.24
CA MET A 59 6.67 14.82 7.60
C MET A 59 7.02 14.91 9.08
N VAL A 60 7.36 13.77 9.69
CA VAL A 60 7.83 13.70 11.08
C VAL A 60 9.33 13.46 11.08
N PHE A 61 10.05 14.24 11.87
CA PHE A 61 11.45 13.97 12.19
C PHE A 61 11.50 13.02 13.38
N HIS A 62 12.08 11.83 13.17
CA HIS A 62 12.19 10.77 14.17
C HIS A 62 13.59 10.76 14.79
#